data_AF-W9GHG5-F1
#
_entry.id   AF-W9GHG5-F1
#
_cell.length_a   1.000
_cell.length_b   1.000
_cell.length_c   1.000
_cell.angle_alpha   90.00
_cell.angle_beta   90.00
_cell.angle_gamma   90.00
#
_symmetry.space_group_name_H-M   'P 1'
#
loop_
_entity.id
_entity.type
_entity.pdbx_description
1 polymer ?
#
loop_
_entity_poly.entity_id
_entity_poly.type
_entity_poly.pdbx_seq_one_letter_code
_entity_poly.pdbx_strand_id
1 'polypeptide(L)'
;MPDDFLIARNPDEESSLPYLVRIPLGSNGIVLKVRETWPRTTKVYCHRADEWPVDAEVVERVPTRTCTRRGAAIELVLDRGRENRSQFVLTYVRGREAIFWQSARTTKQARPRVTLPTARAGGATRQADGPRELEILVDVHERYAWKFSGQQATTRLTPLSAGDYAVEVDGQVVAAVERKSLEDLSSSLLNGKLRYALTELSGIPRAAVVVEERYSRVFGLKHVRPAAIADAIAECQARYPSVPIIFAETRALAQEWTYRFLAAAAHEWRLEVGSKLRFGALPEAGPAPAAPPTTARVRAWAVEQGYAVSDRGRLRPEIWAAFEQAHRASG
;
A
#
# COMPACT_ATOMS: atom_id res chain seq x y z
N MET A 1 1.69 16.45 6.54
CA MET A 1 0.43 15.69 6.38
C MET A 1 0.09 15.71 4.91
N PRO A 2 -0.50 14.63 4.34
CA PRO A 2 -0.96 14.67 2.96
C PRO A 2 -2.02 15.77 2.78
N ASP A 3 -2.09 16.34 1.58
CA ASP A 3 -3.14 17.30 1.21
C ASP A 3 -4.55 16.70 1.43
N ASP A 4 -5.55 17.58 1.50
CA ASP A 4 -6.95 17.17 1.48
C ASP A 4 -7.30 16.43 0.18
N PHE A 5 -8.20 15.46 0.29
CA PHE A 5 -8.90 14.91 -0.85
C PHE A 5 -10.01 15.87 -1.29
N LEU A 6 -10.03 16.21 -2.57
CA LEU A 6 -11.00 17.18 -3.12
C LEU A 6 -11.91 16.51 -4.13
N ILE A 7 -13.16 16.95 -4.15
CA ILE A 7 -14.13 16.69 -5.20
C ILE A 7 -14.62 18.03 -5.72
N ALA A 8 -14.62 18.21 -7.02
CA ALA A 8 -15.14 19.39 -7.69
C ALA A 8 -16.13 19.00 -8.80
N ARG A 9 -16.93 19.96 -9.28
CA ARG A 9 -17.67 19.78 -10.53
C ARG A 9 -16.70 19.72 -11.70
N ASN A 10 -16.98 18.86 -12.67
CA ASN A 10 -16.29 18.88 -13.96
C ASN A 10 -16.85 20.06 -14.77
N PRO A 11 -16.02 21.00 -15.26
CA PRO A 11 -16.49 22.15 -16.03
C PRO A 11 -17.07 21.77 -17.41
N ASP A 12 -16.74 20.58 -17.91
CA ASP A 12 -17.33 20.02 -19.12
C ASP A 12 -18.74 19.46 -18.82
N GLU A 13 -19.76 20.27 -19.10
CA GLU A 13 -21.17 19.95 -18.85
C GLU A 13 -21.71 18.82 -19.75
N GLU A 14 -21.10 18.56 -20.90
CA GLU A 14 -21.51 17.47 -21.81
C GLU A 14 -20.94 16.11 -21.38
N SER A 15 -19.99 16.10 -20.46
CA SER A 15 -19.37 14.88 -19.95
C SER A 15 -20.34 14.03 -19.12
N SER A 16 -20.38 12.74 -19.44
CA SER A 16 -21.03 11.72 -18.59
C SER A 16 -20.35 11.49 -17.22
N LEU A 17 -19.22 12.15 -16.98
CA LEU A 17 -18.46 12.17 -15.73
C LEU A 17 -18.49 13.59 -15.14
N PRO A 18 -19.51 13.95 -14.34
CA PRO A 18 -19.76 15.33 -13.93
C PRO A 18 -18.90 15.80 -12.76
N TYR A 19 -17.99 14.97 -12.24
CA TYR A 19 -17.13 15.33 -11.12
C TYR A 19 -15.65 15.12 -11.45
N LEU A 20 -14.80 15.92 -10.80
CA LEU A 20 -13.37 15.75 -10.71
C LEU A 20 -13.01 15.34 -9.28
N VAL A 21 -12.03 14.44 -9.13
CA VAL A 21 -11.42 14.11 -7.84
C VAL A 21 -9.93 14.40 -7.88
N ARG A 22 -9.44 15.12 -6.86
CA ARG A 22 -7.99 15.31 -6.63
C ARG A 22 -7.54 14.35 -5.53
N ILE A 23 -6.75 13.36 -5.92
CA ILE A 23 -6.15 12.38 -5.03
C ILE A 23 -4.82 12.95 -4.50
N PRO A 24 -4.62 13.06 -3.18
CA PRO A 24 -3.43 13.68 -2.60
C PRO A 24 -2.24 12.70 -2.55
N LEU A 25 -1.87 12.17 -3.71
CA LEU A 25 -0.70 11.31 -3.89
C LEU A 25 0.45 12.12 -4.50
N GLY A 26 1.58 12.21 -3.79
CA GLY A 26 2.70 13.08 -4.18
C GLY A 26 2.42 14.56 -3.91
N SER A 27 3.35 15.44 -4.30
CA SER A 27 3.22 16.89 -4.10
C SER A 27 2.16 17.54 -4.98
N ASN A 28 1.98 17.00 -6.19
CA ASN A 28 1.10 17.59 -7.20
C ASN A 28 -0.26 16.88 -7.29
N GLY A 29 -0.49 15.81 -6.53
CA GLY A 29 -1.73 15.04 -6.59
C GLY A 29 -2.03 14.43 -7.97
N ILE A 30 -3.14 13.69 -8.06
CA ILE A 30 -3.64 13.09 -9.31
C ILE A 30 -5.07 13.55 -9.52
N VAL A 31 -5.43 13.92 -10.75
CA VAL A 31 -6.82 14.28 -11.10
C VAL A 31 -7.48 13.21 -11.94
N LEU A 32 -8.71 12.85 -11.57
CA LEU A 32 -9.54 11.95 -12.36
C LEU A 32 -10.96 12.51 -12.52
N LYS A 33 -11.58 12.29 -13.67
CA LYS A 33 -13.01 12.48 -13.91
C LYS A 33 -13.78 11.25 -13.42
N VAL A 34 -14.88 11.45 -12.69
CA VAL A 34 -15.70 10.37 -12.12
C VAL A 34 -17.19 10.65 -12.25
N ARG A 35 -17.99 9.58 -12.23
CA ARG A 35 -19.46 9.67 -12.32
C ARG A 35 -20.13 10.07 -11.00
N GLU A 36 -19.56 9.65 -9.88
CA GLU A 36 -20.15 9.80 -8.55
C GLU A 36 -19.13 10.39 -7.58
N THR A 37 -19.62 11.13 -6.58
CA THR A 37 -18.78 11.70 -5.51
C THR A 37 -18.30 10.66 -4.51
N TRP A 38 -18.86 9.46 -4.50
CA TRP A 38 -18.35 8.35 -3.68
C TRP A 38 -18.81 6.98 -4.17
N PRO A 39 -17.96 5.93 -4.14
CA PRO A 39 -18.36 4.57 -4.50
C PRO A 39 -19.16 3.93 -3.36
N ARG A 40 -20.48 4.13 -3.36
CA ARG A 40 -21.39 3.63 -2.31
C ARG A 40 -21.84 2.20 -2.54
N THR A 41 -22.37 1.94 -3.74
CA THR A 41 -23.04 0.68 -4.09
C THR A 41 -22.24 -0.14 -5.11
N THR A 42 -21.58 0.52 -6.06
CA THR A 42 -20.72 -0.12 -7.06
C THR A 42 -19.41 0.64 -7.22
N LYS A 43 -18.40 -0.01 -7.82
CA LYS A 43 -17.15 0.65 -8.16
C LYS A 43 -17.41 1.72 -9.23
N VAL A 44 -16.77 2.86 -9.09
CA VAL A 44 -16.90 4.01 -9.99
C VAL A 44 -15.75 3.96 -10.99
N TYR A 45 -16.07 4.02 -12.28
CA TYR A 45 -15.04 4.18 -13.31
C TYR A 45 -14.42 5.58 -13.23
N CYS A 46 -13.11 5.67 -13.38
CA CYS A 46 -12.38 6.92 -13.41
C CYS A 46 -11.69 7.09 -14.75
N HIS A 47 -11.85 8.27 -15.34
CA HIS A 47 -11.13 8.69 -16.53
C HIS A 47 -10.03 9.68 -16.15
N ARG A 48 -8.92 9.69 -16.88
CA ARG A 48 -7.85 10.68 -16.65
C ARG A 48 -8.36 12.08 -17.02
N ALA A 49 -8.12 13.06 -16.18
CA ALA A 49 -8.38 14.47 -16.52
C ALA A 49 -7.10 15.09 -17.09
N ASP A 50 -7.19 16.13 -17.89
CA ASP A 50 -5.97 16.78 -18.40
C ASP A 50 -5.29 17.60 -17.29
N GLU A 51 -6.08 18.33 -16.52
CA GLU A 51 -5.61 19.15 -15.39
C GLU A 51 -6.69 19.36 -14.33
N TRP A 52 -6.30 19.96 -13.20
CA TRP A 52 -7.23 20.51 -12.22
C TRP A 52 -7.57 21.97 -12.59
N PRO A 53 -8.84 22.32 -12.84
CA PRO A 53 -9.20 23.71 -13.18
C PRO A 53 -8.88 24.69 -12.05
N VAL A 54 -8.34 25.85 -12.41
CA VAL A 54 -7.98 26.91 -11.44
C VAL A 54 -9.21 27.43 -10.69
N ASP A 55 -10.34 27.50 -11.39
CA ASP A 55 -11.65 27.95 -10.91
C ASP A 55 -12.59 26.78 -10.55
N ALA A 56 -12.04 25.58 -10.30
CA ALA A 56 -12.83 24.40 -9.98
C ALA A 56 -13.79 24.65 -8.80
N GLU A 57 -15.09 24.45 -9.03
CA GLU A 57 -16.11 24.50 -7.98
C GLU A 57 -15.97 23.27 -7.08
N VAL A 58 -15.23 23.41 -5.97
CA VAL A 58 -15.04 22.35 -4.97
C VAL A 58 -16.35 22.10 -4.24
N VAL A 59 -16.94 20.92 -4.46
CA VAL A 59 -18.16 20.46 -3.79
C VAL A 59 -17.85 19.78 -2.47
N GLU A 60 -16.68 19.16 -2.33
CA GLU A 60 -16.27 18.48 -1.11
C GLU A 60 -14.76 18.57 -0.91
N ARG A 61 -14.36 18.88 0.33
CA ARG A 61 -12.96 18.88 0.79
C ARG A 61 -12.88 18.08 2.07
N VAL A 62 -12.07 17.03 2.08
CA VAL A 62 -11.96 16.13 3.22
C VAL A 62 -10.50 15.97 3.64
N PRO A 63 -10.16 16.18 4.92
CA PRO A 63 -8.80 15.97 5.40
C PRO A 63 -8.35 14.52 5.20
N THR A 64 -7.12 14.35 4.74
CA THR A 64 -6.54 13.03 4.46
C THR A 64 -5.71 12.56 5.65
N ARG A 65 -6.01 11.36 6.15
CA ARG A 65 -5.16 10.70 7.16
C ARG A 65 -4.00 9.97 6.51
N THR A 66 -4.27 9.27 5.41
CA THR A 66 -3.26 8.47 4.69
C THR A 66 -3.65 8.37 3.22
N CYS A 67 -2.72 8.67 2.32
CA CYS A 67 -2.85 8.36 0.91
C CYS A 67 -1.54 7.73 0.44
N THR A 68 -1.57 6.45 0.08
CA THR A 68 -0.36 5.71 -0.26
C THR A 68 -0.58 4.78 -1.43
N ARG A 69 0.43 4.63 -2.28
CA ARG A 69 0.43 3.63 -3.34
C ARG A 69 0.84 2.26 -2.78
N ARG A 70 0.10 1.22 -3.13
CA ARG A 70 0.41 -0.19 -2.88
C ARG A 70 0.17 -1.00 -4.16
N GLY A 71 1.25 -1.47 -4.80
CA GLY A 71 1.15 -2.19 -6.07
C GLY A 71 0.43 -1.36 -7.15
N ALA A 72 -0.69 -1.87 -7.66
CA ALA A 72 -1.52 -1.19 -8.66
C ALA A 72 -2.65 -0.34 -8.06
N ALA A 73 -2.71 -0.20 -6.73
CA ALA A 73 -3.75 0.55 -6.03
C ALA A 73 -3.19 1.80 -5.33
N ILE A 74 -4.02 2.83 -5.24
CA ILE A 74 -3.86 3.94 -4.30
C ILE A 74 -4.85 3.72 -3.16
N GLU A 75 -4.34 3.51 -1.96
CA GLU A 75 -5.11 3.42 -0.73
C GLU A 75 -5.35 4.81 -0.17
N LEU A 76 -6.62 5.16 0.08
CA LEU A 76 -7.04 6.45 0.61
C LEU A 76 -7.84 6.27 1.92
N VAL A 77 -7.34 6.91 2.97
CA VAL A 77 -7.99 7.01 4.28
C VAL A 77 -8.22 8.48 4.62
N LEU A 78 -9.49 8.83 4.81
CA LEU A 78 -9.96 10.19 5.09
C LEU A 78 -10.33 10.36 6.57
N ASP A 79 -10.22 11.58 7.09
CA ASP A 79 -10.58 11.93 8.46
C ASP A 79 -12.07 12.28 8.56
N ARG A 80 -12.93 11.26 8.49
CA ARG A 80 -14.37 11.39 8.67
C ARG A 80 -15.01 10.11 9.21
N GLY A 81 -16.25 10.23 9.70
CA GLY A 81 -16.96 9.13 10.36
C GLY A 81 -17.53 8.06 9.43
N ARG A 82 -17.88 8.41 8.19
CA ARG A 82 -18.41 7.48 7.16
C ARG A 82 -17.65 7.69 5.86
N GLU A 83 -17.64 6.68 4.99
CA GLU A 83 -17.02 6.81 3.67
C GLU A 83 -15.54 7.21 3.80
N ASN A 84 -14.84 6.64 4.77
CA ASN A 84 -13.51 7.09 5.18
C ASN A 84 -12.36 6.24 4.64
N ARG A 85 -12.66 5.14 3.95
CA ARG A 85 -11.68 4.22 3.36
C ARG A 85 -12.11 3.83 1.96
N SER A 86 -11.23 4.04 1.00
CA SER A 86 -11.43 3.67 -0.40
C SER A 86 -10.10 3.42 -1.09
N GLN A 87 -10.16 2.84 -2.28
CA GLN A 87 -8.99 2.60 -3.11
C GLN A 87 -9.26 2.99 -4.57
N PHE A 88 -8.23 3.50 -5.25
CA PHE A 88 -8.22 3.67 -6.70
C PHE A 88 -7.32 2.60 -7.31
N VAL A 89 -7.90 1.71 -8.10
CA VAL A 89 -7.18 0.55 -8.66
C VAL A 89 -6.99 0.73 -10.15
N LEU A 90 -5.72 0.70 -10.59
CA LEU A 90 -5.33 0.67 -11.99
C LEU A 90 -5.36 -0.78 -12.47
N THR A 91 -6.06 -1.05 -13.56
CA THR A 91 -6.24 -2.41 -14.09
C THR A 91 -6.42 -2.40 -15.61
N TYR A 92 -6.61 -3.58 -16.20
CA TYR A 92 -6.97 -3.74 -17.61
C TYR A 92 -8.36 -4.35 -17.76
N VAL A 93 -9.15 -3.79 -18.67
CA VAL A 93 -10.44 -4.34 -19.09
C VAL A 93 -10.37 -4.52 -20.61
N ARG A 94 -10.47 -5.77 -21.07
CA ARG A 94 -10.41 -6.12 -22.51
C ARG A 94 -9.19 -5.51 -23.23
N GLY A 95 -8.02 -5.58 -22.59
CA GLY A 95 -6.76 -5.06 -23.15
C GLY A 95 -6.56 -3.54 -23.07
N ARG A 96 -7.53 -2.79 -22.52
CA ARG A 96 -7.42 -1.35 -22.31
C ARG A 96 -7.23 -1.03 -20.83
N GLU A 97 -6.40 -0.03 -20.54
CA GLU A 97 -6.24 0.45 -19.17
C GLU A 97 -7.54 1.07 -18.65
N ALA A 98 -7.85 0.79 -17.39
CA ALA A 98 -9.00 1.33 -16.69
C ALA A 98 -8.63 1.63 -15.25
N ILE A 99 -9.24 2.67 -14.68
CA ILE A 99 -9.09 3.05 -13.28
C ILE A 99 -10.46 2.91 -12.63
N PHE A 100 -10.50 2.26 -11.46
CA PHE A 100 -11.73 2.13 -10.68
C PHE A 100 -11.55 2.63 -9.26
N TRP A 101 -12.46 3.50 -8.83
CA TRP A 101 -12.59 3.91 -7.44
C TRP A 101 -13.59 3.01 -6.73
N GLN A 102 -13.19 2.42 -5.61
CA GLN A 102 -14.01 1.46 -4.88
C GLN A 102 -13.84 1.58 -3.37
N SER A 103 -14.92 1.33 -2.63
CA SER A 103 -14.94 1.18 -1.17
C SER A 103 -15.14 -0.28 -0.78
N ALA A 104 -14.86 -0.64 0.48
CA ALA A 104 -15.01 -2.00 1.01
C ALA A 104 -16.38 -2.65 0.70
N ARG A 105 -17.46 -1.85 0.59
CA ARG A 105 -18.81 -2.33 0.26
C ARG A 105 -19.00 -2.68 -1.22
N THR A 106 -18.29 -1.98 -2.09
CA THR A 106 -18.35 -2.14 -3.56
C THR A 106 -17.37 -3.18 -4.06
N THR A 107 -16.35 -3.49 -3.26
CA THR A 107 -15.33 -4.51 -3.49
C THR A 107 -15.88 -5.93 -3.32
N LYS A 108 -17.13 -6.24 -3.75
CA LYS A 108 -17.75 -7.61 -3.72
C LYS A 108 -16.65 -8.64 -4.05
N GLN A 109 -16.05 -9.22 -3.00
CA GLN A 109 -14.67 -9.75 -2.99
C GLN A 109 -13.87 -9.45 -4.27
N ALA A 110 -13.32 -8.24 -4.43
CA ALA A 110 -12.17 -8.09 -5.32
C ALA A 110 -11.03 -8.86 -4.63
N ARG A 111 -11.02 -10.18 -4.83
CA ARG A 111 -9.83 -10.97 -4.63
C ARG A 111 -8.82 -10.30 -5.54
N PRO A 112 -7.74 -9.68 -5.00
CA PRO A 112 -6.59 -9.41 -5.84
C PRO A 112 -6.35 -10.73 -6.56
N ARG A 113 -6.23 -10.67 -7.87
CA ARG A 113 -6.18 -11.86 -8.73
C ARG A 113 -4.85 -12.58 -8.56
N VAL A 114 -4.40 -12.73 -7.33
CA VAL A 114 -3.54 -13.81 -6.91
C VAL A 114 -4.36 -15.05 -7.18
N THR A 115 -4.16 -15.62 -8.35
CA THR A 115 -4.27 -17.06 -8.53
C THR A 115 -3.23 -17.65 -7.59
N LEU A 116 -3.50 -17.63 -6.28
CA LEU A 116 -2.76 -18.42 -5.31
C LEU A 116 -3.00 -19.85 -5.75
N PRO A 117 -1.94 -20.64 -6.04
CA PRO A 117 -2.11 -22.00 -6.48
C PRO A 117 -2.81 -22.81 -5.39
N THR A 118 -4.12 -22.95 -5.51
CA THR A 118 -4.94 -23.85 -4.71
C THR A 118 -5.37 -24.97 -5.64
N ALA A 119 -4.64 -26.08 -5.52
CA ALA A 119 -4.94 -27.42 -6.04
C ALA A 119 -4.95 -27.62 -7.56
N ARG A 120 -4.22 -28.65 -8.03
CA ARG A 120 -4.54 -29.31 -9.31
C ARG A 120 -5.48 -30.47 -9.01
N ALA A 121 -6.67 -30.44 -9.62
CA ALA A 121 -7.26 -31.49 -10.45
C ALA A 121 -8.74 -31.16 -10.69
N GLY A 122 -9.10 -30.76 -11.93
CA GLY A 122 -10.48 -30.67 -12.39
C GLY A 122 -10.86 -29.33 -13.04
N GLY A 123 -10.79 -29.28 -14.36
CA GLY A 123 -11.71 -28.51 -15.21
C GLY A 123 -11.63 -26.97 -15.22
N ALA A 124 -11.05 -26.43 -16.31
CA ALA A 124 -11.35 -25.14 -16.97
C ALA A 124 -11.29 -23.83 -16.13
N THR A 125 -10.50 -22.83 -16.50
CA THR A 125 -10.88 -21.90 -17.58
C THR A 125 -9.71 -21.01 -18.02
N ARG A 126 -9.64 -20.76 -19.33
CA ARG A 126 -8.65 -19.93 -20.02
C ARG A 126 -8.78 -18.44 -19.67
N GLN A 127 -7.70 -17.83 -19.20
CA GLN A 127 -7.28 -16.47 -19.59
C GLN A 127 -5.78 -16.49 -19.86
N ALA A 128 -5.36 -15.75 -20.89
CA ALA A 128 -4.14 -15.93 -21.68
C ALA A 128 -2.81 -15.49 -21.02
N ASP A 129 -2.68 -15.62 -19.71
CA ASP A 129 -1.41 -15.50 -18.98
C ASP A 129 -1.51 -16.39 -17.73
N GLY A 130 -1.32 -17.69 -17.92
CA GLY A 130 -1.37 -18.68 -16.83
C GLY A 130 -0.21 -18.50 -15.85
N PRO A 131 -0.30 -19.02 -14.61
CA PRO A 131 0.81 -18.96 -13.67
C PRO A 131 1.98 -19.75 -14.27
N ARG A 132 3.05 -19.03 -14.66
CA ARG A 132 4.36 -19.64 -14.87
C ARG A 132 4.73 -20.35 -13.56
N GLU A 133 5.20 -21.57 -13.67
CA GLU A 133 5.78 -22.30 -12.55
C GLU A 133 6.79 -21.40 -11.82
N LEU A 134 6.68 -21.30 -10.49
CA LEU A 134 7.53 -20.40 -9.71
C LEU A 134 8.93 -21.01 -9.61
N GLU A 135 9.94 -20.39 -10.20
CA GLU A 135 11.33 -20.79 -9.95
C GLU A 135 11.78 -20.21 -8.60
N ILE A 136 12.12 -21.08 -7.65
CA ILE A 136 12.65 -20.72 -6.34
C ILE A 136 14.17 -20.93 -6.35
N LEU A 137 14.89 -19.87 -6.05
CA LEU A 137 16.33 -19.91 -5.83
C LEU A 137 16.60 -20.49 -4.45
N VAL A 138 17.54 -21.42 -4.36
CA VAL A 138 17.95 -22.08 -3.11
C VAL A 138 19.42 -21.78 -2.89
N ASP A 139 19.77 -21.28 -1.70
CA ASP A 139 21.16 -21.01 -1.37
C ASP A 139 22.01 -22.28 -1.43
N VAL A 140 23.23 -22.17 -1.96
CA VAL A 140 24.14 -23.32 -2.11
C VAL A 140 24.62 -23.88 -0.77
N HIS A 141 24.57 -23.10 0.30
CA HIS A 141 24.96 -23.53 1.65
C HIS A 141 23.80 -24.17 2.43
N GLU A 142 22.57 -24.17 1.88
CA GLU A 142 21.41 -24.76 2.53
C GLU A 142 21.43 -26.30 2.40
N ARG A 143 22.10 -26.95 3.38
CA ARG A 143 22.38 -28.39 3.40
C ARG A 143 21.12 -29.27 3.33
N TYR A 144 20.01 -28.81 3.90
CA TYR A 144 18.75 -29.54 3.97
C TYR A 144 17.64 -28.81 3.24
N ALA A 145 17.91 -28.42 1.99
CA ALA A 145 16.99 -27.70 1.13
C ALA A 145 15.62 -28.38 0.99
N TRP A 146 14.57 -27.56 0.99
CA TRP A 146 13.24 -27.98 0.58
C TRP A 146 13.19 -28.25 -0.92
N LYS A 147 12.45 -29.28 -1.31
CA LYS A 147 12.29 -29.68 -2.72
C LYS A 147 11.09 -29.03 -3.41
N PHE A 148 10.15 -28.48 -2.63
CA PHE A 148 8.87 -27.95 -3.13
C PHE A 148 8.05 -28.92 -3.99
N SER A 149 8.23 -30.23 -3.80
CA SER A 149 7.67 -31.26 -4.68
C SER A 149 6.14 -31.36 -4.68
N GLY A 150 5.48 -30.83 -3.64
CA GLY A 150 4.01 -30.75 -3.56
C GLY A 150 3.44 -29.44 -4.10
N GLN A 151 4.30 -28.48 -4.46
CA GLN A 151 3.95 -27.15 -4.91
C GLN A 151 4.19 -27.02 -6.42
N GLN A 152 3.62 -25.98 -7.05
CA GLN A 152 3.85 -25.70 -8.48
C GLN A 152 5.08 -24.80 -8.62
N ALA A 153 6.25 -25.33 -8.25
CA ALA A 153 7.52 -24.62 -8.24
C ALA A 153 8.68 -25.51 -8.70
N THR A 154 9.64 -24.91 -9.39
CA THR A 154 10.96 -25.48 -9.64
C THR A 154 11.97 -24.91 -8.65
N THR A 155 13.13 -25.55 -8.53
CA THR A 155 14.23 -25.04 -7.70
C THR A 155 15.50 -24.92 -8.51
N ARG A 156 16.30 -23.90 -8.20
CA ARG A 156 17.62 -23.68 -8.79
C ARG A 156 18.61 -23.30 -7.68
N LEU A 157 19.70 -24.06 -7.57
CA LEU A 157 20.77 -23.74 -6.64
C LEU A 157 21.56 -22.52 -7.14
N THR A 158 21.83 -21.57 -6.25
CA THR A 158 22.61 -20.36 -6.55
C THR A 158 23.12 -19.76 -5.24
N PRO A 159 24.31 -19.14 -5.20
CA PRO A 159 24.69 -18.35 -4.04
C PRO A 159 23.71 -17.18 -3.87
N LEU A 160 23.16 -17.03 -2.66
CA LEU A 160 22.32 -15.91 -2.28
C LEU A 160 23.11 -14.96 -1.38
N SER A 161 22.88 -13.65 -1.56
CA SER A 161 23.49 -12.64 -0.68
C SER A 161 22.82 -12.59 0.70
N ALA A 162 21.56 -13.05 0.81
CA ALA A 162 20.84 -13.18 2.07
C ALA A 162 19.64 -14.13 1.92
N GLY A 163 19.33 -14.86 2.99
CA GLY A 163 18.27 -15.85 3.04
C GLY A 163 18.65 -17.18 2.37
N ASP A 164 17.88 -18.23 2.67
CA ASP A 164 18.09 -19.58 2.15
C ASP A 164 17.25 -19.87 0.90
N TYR A 165 16.15 -19.14 0.73
CA TYR A 165 15.24 -19.28 -0.42
C TYR A 165 14.89 -17.91 -0.96
N ALA A 166 14.89 -17.73 -2.28
CA ALA A 166 14.56 -16.45 -2.89
C ALA A 166 13.76 -16.62 -4.19
N VAL A 167 13.16 -15.53 -4.64
CA VAL A 167 12.60 -15.42 -6.00
C VAL A 167 13.17 -14.19 -6.69
N GLU A 168 13.54 -14.39 -7.94
CA GLU A 168 14.02 -13.36 -8.85
C GLU A 168 12.94 -13.00 -9.88
N VAL A 169 12.83 -11.71 -10.20
CA VAL A 169 12.02 -11.20 -11.31
C VAL A 169 12.90 -10.23 -12.09
N ASP A 170 13.05 -10.49 -13.39
CA ASP A 170 13.84 -9.66 -14.32
C ASP A 170 15.28 -9.39 -13.84
N GLY A 171 15.95 -10.43 -13.30
CA GLY A 171 17.34 -10.34 -12.83
C GLY A 171 17.53 -9.76 -11.43
N GLN A 172 16.45 -9.39 -10.73
CA GLN A 172 16.50 -8.83 -9.38
C GLN A 172 15.84 -9.76 -8.36
N VAL A 173 16.51 -10.03 -7.23
CA VAL A 173 15.90 -10.71 -6.09
C VAL A 173 14.85 -9.80 -5.46
N VAL A 174 13.58 -10.22 -5.54
CA VAL A 174 12.44 -9.43 -5.06
C VAL A 174 11.91 -9.91 -3.72
N ALA A 175 12.23 -11.15 -3.38
CA ALA A 175 11.84 -11.75 -2.11
C ALA A 175 12.85 -12.80 -1.66
N ALA A 176 13.06 -12.88 -0.35
CA ALA A 176 13.91 -13.89 0.27
C ALA A 176 13.35 -14.37 1.62
N VAL A 177 13.67 -15.59 1.98
CA VAL A 177 13.28 -16.21 3.25
C VAL A 177 14.48 -16.89 3.87
N GLU A 178 14.82 -16.47 5.08
CA GLU A 178 15.75 -17.17 5.98
C GLU A 178 15.00 -18.23 6.76
N ARG A 179 15.49 -19.47 6.71
CA ARG A 179 14.91 -20.62 7.41
C ARG A 179 15.69 -20.89 8.68
N LYS A 180 15.01 -20.98 9.82
CA LYS A 180 15.62 -21.32 11.11
C LYS A 180 14.91 -22.42 11.86
N SER A 181 15.68 -23.28 12.52
CA SER A 181 15.19 -24.07 13.64
C SER A 181 15.03 -23.17 14.89
N LEU A 182 14.29 -23.62 15.91
CA LEU A 182 14.21 -22.89 17.17
C LEU A 182 15.59 -22.79 17.86
N GLU A 183 16.42 -23.82 17.74
CA GLU A 183 17.76 -23.87 18.31
C GLU A 183 18.69 -22.84 17.64
N ASP A 184 18.71 -22.82 16.31
CA ASP A 184 19.52 -21.86 15.54
C ASP A 184 19.03 -20.43 15.75
N LEU A 185 17.71 -20.22 15.86
CA LEU A 185 17.14 -18.92 16.21
C LEU A 185 17.66 -18.46 17.57
N SER A 186 17.50 -19.30 18.61
CA SER A 186 17.94 -19.00 19.98
C SER A 186 19.44 -18.68 20.03
N SER A 187 20.27 -19.54 19.42
CA SER A 187 21.72 -19.34 19.33
C SER A 187 22.07 -18.03 18.63
N SER A 188 21.45 -17.76 17.47
CA SER A 188 21.74 -16.56 16.68
C SER A 188 21.24 -15.25 17.27
N LEU A 189 20.20 -15.29 18.11
CA LEU A 189 19.75 -14.15 18.90
C LEU A 189 20.78 -13.80 19.98
N LEU A 190 21.23 -14.82 20.74
CA LEU A 190 22.14 -14.63 21.86
C LEU A 190 23.55 -14.21 21.43
N ASN A 191 24.04 -14.71 20.30
CA ASN A 191 25.35 -14.32 19.76
C ASN A 191 25.28 -13.12 18.79
N GLY A 192 24.09 -12.52 18.60
CA GLY A 192 23.87 -11.34 17.76
C GLY A 192 23.87 -11.59 16.25
N LYS A 193 24.19 -12.79 15.77
CA LYS A 193 24.25 -13.11 14.32
C LYS A 193 22.93 -12.86 13.61
N LEU A 194 21.79 -13.06 14.29
CA LEU A 194 20.49 -12.79 13.67
C LEU A 194 20.34 -11.34 13.24
N ARG A 195 20.91 -10.38 13.99
CA ARG A 195 20.79 -8.95 13.67
C ARG A 195 21.49 -8.61 12.36
N TYR A 196 22.61 -9.28 12.04
CA TYR A 196 23.30 -9.13 10.76
C TYR A 196 22.46 -9.68 9.62
N ALA A 197 21.94 -10.91 9.76
CA ALA A 197 21.04 -11.50 8.77
C ALA A 197 19.79 -10.63 8.53
N LEU A 198 19.16 -10.11 9.59
CA LEU A 198 18.02 -9.19 9.47
C LEU A 198 18.39 -7.87 8.78
N THR A 199 19.62 -7.38 8.97
CA THR A 199 20.11 -6.18 8.27
C THR A 199 20.19 -6.43 6.77
N GLU A 200 20.79 -7.54 6.35
CA GLU A 200 20.89 -7.89 4.92
C GLU A 200 19.51 -8.16 4.31
N LEU A 201 18.66 -8.93 5.00
CA LEU A 201 17.28 -9.19 4.58
C LEU A 201 16.45 -7.91 4.46
N SER A 202 16.67 -6.91 5.31
CA SER A 202 15.93 -5.64 5.27
C SER A 202 16.21 -4.82 4.00
N GLY A 203 17.31 -5.12 3.30
CA GLY A 203 17.63 -4.54 2.00
C GLY A 203 16.87 -5.20 0.83
N ILE A 204 16.22 -6.35 1.06
CA ILE A 204 15.42 -7.05 0.05
C ILE A 204 13.98 -6.54 0.12
N PRO A 205 13.29 -6.28 -1.01
CA PRO A 205 11.97 -5.66 -0.99
C PRO A 205 10.93 -6.39 -0.12
N ARG A 206 11.01 -7.73 -0.08
CA ARG A 206 10.07 -8.58 0.65
C ARG A 206 10.83 -9.75 1.28
N ALA A 207 11.31 -9.55 2.50
CA ALA A 207 12.03 -10.59 3.23
C ALA A 207 11.27 -11.10 4.44
N ALA A 208 11.62 -12.31 4.91
CA ALA A 208 11.12 -12.85 6.16
C ALA A 208 12.10 -13.86 6.76
N VAL A 209 11.97 -14.10 8.07
CA VAL A 209 12.53 -15.28 8.73
C VAL A 209 11.38 -16.24 9.01
N VAL A 210 11.51 -17.50 8.61
CA VAL A 210 10.57 -18.56 8.96
C VAL A 210 11.21 -19.52 9.95
N VAL A 211 10.52 -19.78 11.05
CA VAL A 211 10.96 -20.64 12.14
C VAL A 211 10.15 -21.92 12.11
N GLU A 212 10.83 -23.06 12.04
CA GLU A 212 10.22 -24.40 12.01
C GLU A 212 9.81 -24.88 13.41
N GLU A 213 9.05 -24.06 14.13
CA GLU A 213 8.54 -24.37 15.46
C GLU A 213 7.38 -23.43 15.84
N ARG A 214 6.63 -23.77 16.88
CA ARG A 214 5.62 -22.91 17.50
C ARG A 214 6.26 -21.89 18.44
N TYR A 215 5.76 -20.65 18.45
CA TYR A 215 6.26 -19.62 19.38
C TYR A 215 6.18 -20.05 20.85
N SER A 216 5.15 -20.81 21.23
CA SER A 216 4.99 -21.33 22.60
C SER A 216 6.18 -22.18 23.08
N ARG A 217 6.93 -22.79 22.17
CA ARG A 217 8.09 -23.63 22.50
C ARG A 217 9.31 -22.82 22.94
N VAL A 218 9.35 -21.51 22.66
CA VAL A 218 10.32 -20.59 23.26
C VAL A 218 10.24 -20.66 24.80
N PHE A 219 9.03 -20.74 25.36
CA PHE A 219 8.80 -20.84 26.80
C PHE A 219 9.05 -22.24 27.38
N GLY A 220 9.35 -23.22 26.54
CA GLY A 220 9.77 -24.56 26.93
C GLY A 220 11.29 -24.77 26.90
N LEU A 221 12.08 -23.75 26.55
CA LEU A 221 13.54 -23.86 26.49
C LEU A 221 14.13 -24.09 27.90
N LYS A 222 15.02 -25.07 28.01
CA LYS A 222 15.61 -25.50 29.30
C LYS A 222 16.98 -24.87 29.60
N HIS A 223 17.72 -24.51 28.57
CA HIS A 223 19.13 -24.09 28.69
C HIS A 223 19.32 -22.57 28.60
N VAL A 224 18.29 -21.84 28.17
CA VAL A 224 18.29 -20.39 28.01
C VAL A 224 17.04 -19.83 28.65
N ARG A 225 17.14 -18.62 29.22
CA ARG A 225 15.99 -17.96 29.84
C ARG A 225 14.97 -17.58 28.76
N PRO A 226 13.73 -18.10 28.79
CA PRO A 226 12.74 -17.81 27.76
C PRO A 226 12.42 -16.33 27.58
N ALA A 227 12.38 -15.57 28.68
CA ALA A 227 12.14 -14.12 28.64
C ALA A 227 13.19 -13.40 27.78
N ALA A 228 14.47 -13.75 27.91
CA ALA A 228 15.54 -13.14 27.11
C ALA A 228 15.37 -13.43 25.61
N ILE A 229 14.90 -14.63 25.25
CA ILE A 229 14.63 -14.98 23.85
C ILE A 229 13.40 -14.24 23.33
N ALA A 230 12.31 -14.20 24.09
CA ALA A 230 11.09 -13.47 23.73
C ALA A 230 11.35 -11.97 23.54
N ASP A 231 12.09 -11.35 24.47
CA ASP A 231 12.49 -9.94 24.38
C ASP A 231 13.37 -9.70 23.16
N ALA A 232 14.33 -10.59 22.88
CA ALA A 232 15.20 -10.45 21.72
C ALA A 232 14.45 -10.60 20.38
N ILE A 233 13.44 -11.48 20.31
CA ILE A 233 12.54 -11.59 19.14
C ILE A 233 11.76 -10.28 18.97
N ALA A 234 11.17 -9.76 20.04
CA ALA A 234 10.40 -8.52 20.01
C ALA A 234 11.28 -7.32 19.60
N GLU A 235 12.49 -7.21 20.14
CA GLU A 235 13.45 -6.17 19.78
C GLU A 235 13.84 -6.27 18.31
N CYS A 236 14.07 -7.47 17.79
CA CYS A 236 14.36 -7.67 16.37
C CYS A 236 13.20 -7.20 15.48
N GLN A 237 11.95 -7.57 15.81
CA GLN A 237 10.79 -7.15 15.01
C GLN A 237 10.52 -5.65 15.10
N ALA A 238 10.78 -5.02 16.26
CA ALA A 238 10.66 -3.57 16.41
C ALA A 238 11.75 -2.82 15.63
N ARG A 239 12.99 -3.34 15.63
CA ARG A 239 14.13 -2.74 14.95
C ARG A 239 14.10 -2.94 13.43
N TYR A 240 13.61 -4.09 12.98
CA TYR A 240 13.54 -4.47 11.56
C TYR A 240 12.09 -4.77 11.14
N PRO A 241 11.20 -3.75 11.15
CA PRO A 241 9.76 -3.96 10.94
C PRO A 241 9.39 -4.46 9.54
N SER A 242 10.31 -4.37 8.58
CA SER A 242 10.13 -4.92 7.22
C SER A 242 10.39 -6.43 7.12
N VAL A 243 11.02 -7.06 8.12
CA VAL A 243 11.40 -8.47 8.10
C VAL A 243 10.68 -9.22 9.23
N PRO A 244 9.46 -9.74 9.00
CA PRO A 244 8.75 -10.51 10.02
C PRO A 244 9.49 -11.81 10.36
N ILE A 245 9.28 -12.27 11.59
CA ILE A 245 9.73 -13.58 12.09
C ILE A 245 8.47 -14.43 12.30
N ILE A 246 8.32 -15.47 11.49
CA ILE A 246 7.10 -16.28 11.40
C ILE A 246 7.35 -17.67 11.99
N PHE A 247 6.61 -18.00 13.04
CA PHE A 247 6.62 -19.35 13.64
C PHE A 247 5.63 -20.24 12.89
N ALA A 248 6.15 -21.12 12.04
CA ALA A 248 5.37 -21.94 11.12
C ALA A 248 5.13 -23.37 11.65
N GLU A 249 5.49 -23.65 12.91
CA GLU A 249 5.22 -24.91 13.60
C GLU A 249 6.01 -26.13 13.10
N THR A 250 5.83 -26.55 11.86
CA THR A 250 6.54 -27.71 11.30
C THR A 250 7.32 -27.33 10.06
N ARG A 251 8.33 -28.14 9.72
CA ARG A 251 9.06 -28.03 8.45
C ARG A 251 8.16 -28.01 7.21
N ALA A 252 7.13 -28.86 7.17
CA ALA A 252 6.22 -28.92 6.03
C ALA A 252 5.37 -27.64 5.91
N LEU A 253 4.91 -27.10 7.04
CA LEU A 253 4.17 -25.84 7.08
C LEU A 253 5.07 -24.63 6.77
N ALA A 254 6.32 -24.64 7.22
CA ALA A 254 7.31 -23.62 6.87
C ALA A 254 7.61 -23.60 5.37
N GLN A 255 7.76 -24.78 4.74
CA GLN A 255 7.91 -24.90 3.29
C GLN A 255 6.70 -24.35 2.54
N GLU A 256 5.49 -24.74 2.96
CA GLU A 256 4.25 -24.28 2.34
C GLU A 256 4.05 -22.76 2.49
N TRP A 257 4.32 -22.22 3.68
CA TRP A 257 4.26 -20.79 3.93
C TRP A 257 5.27 -20.04 3.06
N THR A 258 6.50 -20.53 2.96
CA THR A 258 7.58 -19.93 2.15
C THR A 258 7.20 -19.88 0.68
N TYR A 259 6.68 -21.00 0.14
CA TYR A 259 6.17 -21.03 -1.24
C TYR A 259 5.10 -19.97 -1.48
N ARG A 260 4.11 -19.86 -0.59
CA ARG A 260 3.01 -18.88 -0.73
C ARG A 260 3.51 -17.45 -0.61
N PHE A 261 4.40 -17.18 0.34
CA PHE A 261 5.01 -15.87 0.53
C PHE A 261 5.80 -15.43 -0.71
N LEU A 262 6.69 -16.28 -1.21
CA LEU A 262 7.51 -16.00 -2.40
C LEU A 262 6.64 -15.81 -3.65
N ALA A 263 5.62 -16.65 -3.86
CA ALA A 263 4.68 -16.51 -4.98
C ALA A 263 3.93 -15.16 -4.93
N ALA A 264 3.39 -14.81 -3.76
CA ALA A 264 2.67 -13.55 -3.56
C ALA A 264 3.60 -12.35 -3.74
N ALA A 265 4.82 -12.42 -3.21
CA ALA A 265 5.82 -11.37 -3.32
C ALA A 265 6.21 -11.10 -4.78
N ALA A 266 6.47 -12.15 -5.57
CA ALA A 266 6.78 -12.04 -6.98
C ALA A 266 5.60 -11.51 -7.81
N HIS A 267 4.37 -11.91 -7.47
CA HIS A 267 3.17 -11.37 -8.10
C HIS A 267 3.02 -9.86 -7.85
N GLU A 268 3.11 -9.46 -6.59
CA GLU A 268 2.99 -8.06 -6.19
C GLU A 268 4.11 -7.19 -6.78
N TRP A 269 5.33 -7.71 -6.87
CA TRP A 269 6.43 -7.00 -7.51
C TRP A 269 6.13 -6.71 -8.99
N ARG A 270 5.65 -7.69 -9.75
CA ARG A 270 5.27 -7.50 -11.16
C ARG A 270 4.16 -6.47 -11.32
N LEU A 271 3.17 -6.49 -10.43
CA LEU A 271 2.12 -5.47 -10.41
C LEU A 271 2.69 -4.08 -10.14
N GLU A 272 3.62 -3.96 -9.20
CA GLU A 272 4.25 -2.69 -8.83
C GLU A 272 5.15 -2.13 -9.94
N VAL A 273 6.00 -2.95 -10.54
CA VAL A 273 6.86 -2.52 -11.67
C VAL A 273 6.00 -2.09 -12.85
N GLY A 274 5.01 -2.90 -13.22
CA GLY A 274 4.08 -2.54 -14.28
C GLY A 274 3.28 -1.28 -13.96
N SER A 275 2.88 -1.08 -12.69
CA SER A 275 2.09 0.09 -12.30
C SER A 275 2.93 1.36 -12.18
N LYS A 276 4.21 1.29 -11.80
CA LYS A 276 5.09 2.46 -11.64
C LYS A 276 5.09 3.37 -12.87
N LEU A 277 5.31 2.80 -14.05
CA LEU A 277 5.26 3.55 -15.33
C LEU A 277 3.86 4.16 -15.56
N ARG A 278 2.80 3.39 -15.31
CA ARG A 278 1.41 3.83 -15.49
C ARG A 278 1.00 4.96 -14.55
N PHE A 279 1.47 4.92 -13.31
CA PHE A 279 1.25 5.96 -12.31
C PHE A 279 2.03 7.24 -12.64
N GLY A 280 3.27 7.12 -13.16
CA GLY A 280 4.04 8.26 -13.60
C GLY A 280 3.44 8.97 -14.83
N ALA A 281 2.60 8.28 -15.60
CA ALA A 281 1.85 8.86 -16.70
C ALA A 281 0.47 9.42 -16.28
N LEU A 282 0.14 9.41 -14.98
CA LEU A 282 -1.10 10.04 -14.52
C LEU A 282 -0.94 11.57 -14.50
N PRO A 283 -2.00 12.30 -14.87
CA PRO A 283 -2.00 13.75 -14.90
C PRO A 283 -1.83 14.31 -13.48
N GLU A 284 -0.84 15.19 -13.34
CA GLU A 284 -0.59 15.90 -12.08
C GLU A 284 -1.61 17.03 -11.91
N ALA A 285 -2.14 17.19 -10.70
CA ALA A 285 -3.12 18.23 -10.38
C ALA A 285 -2.48 19.60 -10.09
N GLY A 286 -1.16 19.65 -9.92
CA GLY A 286 -0.48 20.78 -9.28
C GLY A 286 -0.78 20.87 -7.77
N PRO A 287 -0.30 21.92 -7.08
CA PRO A 287 -0.53 22.08 -5.65
C PRO A 287 -2.03 22.14 -5.32
N ALA A 288 -2.42 21.60 -4.16
CA ALA A 288 -3.83 21.67 -3.75
C ALA A 288 -4.27 23.13 -3.65
N PRO A 289 -5.47 23.50 -4.15
CA PRO A 289 -6.00 24.83 -3.93
C PRO A 289 -6.11 25.09 -2.43
N ALA A 290 -5.77 26.32 -2.02
CA ALA A 290 -5.86 26.73 -0.63
C ALA A 290 -7.29 26.53 -0.11
N ALA A 291 -7.42 26.04 1.12
CA ALA A 291 -8.72 25.96 1.75
C ALA A 291 -9.29 27.38 1.94
N PRO A 292 -10.60 27.60 1.70
CA PRO A 292 -11.21 28.89 1.97
C PRO A 292 -11.00 29.26 3.44
N PRO A 293 -10.79 30.56 3.75
CA PRO A 293 -10.54 30.98 5.11
C PRO A 293 -11.76 30.70 5.98
N THR A 294 -11.53 30.17 7.18
CA THR A 294 -12.63 29.89 8.12
C THR A 294 -13.23 31.20 8.65
N THR A 295 -14.51 31.20 9.01
CA THR A 295 -15.14 32.36 9.66
C THR A 295 -14.37 32.82 10.90
N ALA A 296 -13.75 31.90 11.63
CA ALA A 296 -12.88 32.23 12.77
C ALA A 296 -11.63 33.01 12.34
N ARG A 297 -10.96 32.59 11.26
CA ARG A 297 -9.81 33.28 10.68
C ARG A 297 -10.18 34.66 10.15
N VAL A 298 -11.26 34.76 9.37
CA VAL A 298 -11.74 36.04 8.82
C VAL A 298 -12.16 36.98 9.95
N ARG A 299 -12.80 36.46 11.01
CA ARG A 299 -13.14 37.25 12.19
C ARG A 299 -11.90 37.77 12.92
N ALA A 300 -10.91 36.90 13.16
CA ALA A 300 -9.67 37.31 13.82
C ALA A 300 -8.95 38.42 13.05
N TRP A 301 -8.85 38.28 11.72
CA TRP A 301 -8.33 39.33 10.85
C TRP A 301 -9.17 40.60 10.92
N ALA A 302 -10.50 40.50 10.88
CA ALA A 302 -11.38 41.66 10.91
C ALA A 302 -11.23 42.46 12.22
N VAL A 303 -11.09 41.77 13.36
CA VAL A 303 -10.81 42.40 14.67
C VAL A 303 -9.44 43.08 14.66
N GLU A 304 -8.41 42.44 14.13
CA GLU A 304 -7.06 43.01 14.02
C GLU A 304 -7.03 44.27 13.16
N GLN A 305 -7.83 44.32 12.09
CA GLN A 305 -7.97 45.49 11.21
C GLN A 305 -8.98 46.54 11.73
N GLY A 306 -9.54 46.35 12.93
CA GLY A 306 -10.43 47.31 13.59
C GLY A 306 -11.89 47.30 13.10
N TYR A 307 -12.31 46.28 12.33
CA TYR A 307 -13.73 46.14 11.95
C TYR A 307 -14.58 45.71 13.15
N ALA A 308 -15.74 46.36 13.31
CA ALA A 308 -16.73 45.96 14.31
C ALA A 308 -17.46 44.67 13.86
N VAL A 309 -17.03 43.52 14.37
CA VAL A 309 -17.63 42.20 14.10
C VAL A 309 -18.08 41.53 15.39
N SER A 310 -19.18 40.77 15.32
CA SER A 310 -19.65 39.99 16.48
C SER A 310 -18.75 38.78 16.74
N ASP A 311 -18.54 38.45 18.03
CA ASP A 311 -17.78 37.28 18.50
C ASP A 311 -18.38 35.94 18.04
N ARG A 312 -19.66 35.93 17.64
CA ARG A 312 -20.39 34.72 17.25
C ARG A 312 -21.24 34.98 16.00
N GLY A 313 -21.66 33.89 15.35
CA GLY A 313 -22.55 33.94 14.20
C GLY A 313 -21.85 34.16 12.86
N ARG A 314 -22.64 34.44 11.81
CA ARG A 314 -22.15 34.68 10.45
C ARG A 314 -21.60 36.11 10.33
N LEU A 315 -20.48 36.27 9.64
CA LEU A 315 -19.94 37.60 9.31
C LEU A 315 -20.73 38.21 8.15
N ARG A 316 -20.83 39.54 8.12
CA ARG A 316 -21.48 40.28 7.03
C ARG A 316 -20.71 40.08 5.72
N PRO A 317 -21.37 40.08 4.54
CA PRO A 317 -20.70 39.94 3.24
C PRO A 317 -19.58 40.96 3.01
N GLU A 318 -19.75 42.17 3.53
CA GLU A 318 -18.79 43.27 3.44
C GLU A 318 -17.42 42.92 4.07
N ILE A 319 -17.42 42.16 5.17
CA ILE A 319 -16.20 41.73 5.87
C ILE A 319 -15.47 40.65 5.06
N TRP A 320 -16.21 39.77 4.40
CA TRP A 320 -15.62 38.78 3.48
C TRP A 320 -14.99 39.45 2.28
N ALA A 321 -15.68 40.42 1.65
CA ALA A 321 -15.13 41.18 0.54
C ALA A 321 -13.86 41.95 0.92
N ALA A 322 -13.84 42.58 2.10
CA ALA A 322 -12.67 43.28 2.62
C ALA A 322 -11.49 42.31 2.89
N PHE A 323 -11.77 41.14 3.46
CA PHE A 323 -10.75 40.11 3.69
C PHE A 323 -10.14 39.63 2.37
N GLU A 324 -10.99 39.33 1.38
CA GLU A 324 -10.55 38.90 0.06
C GLU A 324 -9.70 39.98 -0.62
N GLN A 325 -10.14 41.25 -0.60
CA GLN A 325 -9.39 42.35 -1.21
C GLN A 325 -8.01 42.53 -0.58
N ALA A 326 -7.92 42.45 0.75
CA ALA A 326 -6.65 42.59 1.47
C ALA A 326 -5.67 41.44 1.20
N HIS A 327 -6.16 40.23 0.93
CA HIS A 327 -5.32 39.05 0.68
C HIS A 327 -5.11 38.73 -0.81
N ARG A 328 -5.83 39.41 -1.71
CA ARG A 328 -5.61 39.31 -3.18
C ARG A 328 -4.35 40.05 -3.63
N ALA A 329 -3.86 41.01 -2.82
CA ALA A 329 -2.66 41.82 -3.11
C ALA A 329 -1.34 41.22 -2.59
N SER A 330 -1.41 40.10 -1.85
CA SER A 330 -0.27 39.46 -1.17
C SER A 330 0.01 38.04 -1.66
N GLY A 331 -0.59 37.64 -2.78
CA GLY A 331 -0.52 36.28 -3.37
C GLY A 331 0.26 36.25 -4.68
#